data_AF-W1XQ11-F1
#
_entry.id   AF-W1XQ11-F1
#
_cell.length_a   1.000
_cell.length_b   1.000
_cell.length_c   1.000
_cell.angle_alpha   90.00
_cell.angle_beta   90.00
_cell.angle_gamma   90.00
#
_symmetry.space_group_name_H-M   'P 1'
#
loop_
_entity.id
_entity.type
_entity.pdbx_description
1 polymer ?
#
loop_
_entity_poly.entity_id
_entity_poly.type
_entity_poly.pdbx_seq_one_letter_code
_entity_poly.pdbx_strand_id
1 'polypeptide(L)'
;ILIRGNSNDVQQAGTIMMNSIDHIIGYHCAPAIRGIKLSNLVSIPRDMNEQIQFVLIEYNKAFNEKGLFFFELCRCKARRLLLVFREKQLRDYVRQPAVMTFLKAYGY
;
A
#
# COMPACT_ATOMS: atom_id res chain seq x y z
N ILE A 1 36.47 26.43 -12.09
CA ILE A 1 36.15 25.10 -11.50
C ILE A 1 34.69 24.82 -11.81
N LEU A 2 34.42 24.09 -12.89
CA LEU A 2 33.06 23.69 -13.26
C LEU A 2 32.73 22.40 -12.48
N ILE A 3 31.81 22.49 -11.51
CA ILE A 3 31.24 21.31 -10.87
C ILE A 3 30.34 20.64 -11.92
N ARG A 4 30.89 19.66 -12.63
CA ARG A 4 30.10 18.67 -13.36
C ARG A 4 29.32 17.87 -12.32
N GLY A 5 28.08 18.27 -12.05
CA GLY A 5 27.12 17.41 -11.35
C GLY A 5 27.03 16.09 -12.11
N ASN A 6 27.46 15.02 -11.46
CA ASN A 6 27.62 13.71 -12.08
C ASN A 6 26.22 13.18 -12.43
N SER A 7 25.97 12.91 -13.71
CA SER A 7 24.68 12.36 -14.19
C SER A 7 24.31 11.04 -13.49
N ASN A 8 25.30 10.33 -12.95
CA ASN A 8 25.12 9.11 -12.19
C ASN A 8 24.46 9.33 -10.81
N ASP A 9 24.65 10.49 -10.16
CA ASP A 9 24.05 10.77 -8.84
C ASP A 9 22.54 11.05 -8.98
N VAL A 10 22.15 11.71 -10.07
CA VAL A 10 20.73 11.95 -10.42
C VAL A 10 20.06 10.65 -10.86
N GLN A 11 20.76 9.80 -11.62
CA GLN A 11 20.27 8.48 -12.02
C GLN A 11 20.13 7.53 -10.81
N GLN A 12 21.08 7.57 -9.87
CA GLN A 12 21.09 6.74 -8.67
C GLN A 12 20.07 7.22 -7.63
N ALA A 13 19.88 8.53 -7.46
CA ALA A 13 18.78 9.09 -6.67
C ALA A 13 17.41 8.76 -7.29
N GLY A 14 17.27 8.83 -8.62
CA GLY A 14 16.06 8.39 -9.33
C GLY A 14 15.78 6.90 -9.15
N THR A 15 16.82 6.05 -9.15
CA THR A 15 16.71 4.60 -8.92
C THR A 15 16.40 4.27 -7.45
N ILE A 16 16.98 5.01 -6.49
CA ILE A 16 16.68 4.89 -5.05
C ILE A 16 15.26 5.37 -4.73
N MET A 17 14.76 6.42 -5.41
CA MET A 17 13.38 6.88 -5.30
C MET A 17 12.38 5.90 -5.95
N MET A 18 12.75 5.21 -7.03
CA MET A 18 11.89 4.19 -7.68
C MET A 18 11.77 2.90 -6.86
N ASN A 19 12.77 2.60 -6.01
CA ASN A 19 12.84 1.39 -5.17
C ASN A 19 12.39 1.59 -3.72
N SER A 20 11.80 2.74 -3.36
CA SER A 20 11.26 2.91 -2.01
C SER A 20 9.87 2.27 -1.90
N ILE A 21 9.59 1.66 -0.75
CA ILE A 21 8.26 1.12 -0.44
C ILE A 21 7.16 2.19 -0.62
N ASP A 22 7.49 3.45 -0.37
CA ASP A 22 6.61 4.61 -0.50
C ASP A 22 6.23 4.87 -1.95
N HIS A 23 7.16 4.68 -2.89
CA HIS A 23 6.85 4.78 -4.31
C HIS A 23 5.88 3.69 -4.74
N ILE A 24 6.10 2.44 -4.31
CA ILE A 24 5.21 1.32 -4.62
C ILE A 24 3.79 1.59 -4.08
N ILE A 25 3.70 2.00 -2.81
CA ILE A 25 2.41 2.33 -2.18
C ILE A 25 1.78 3.54 -2.85
N GLY A 26 2.52 4.62 -3.07
CA GLY A 26 2.03 5.84 -3.69
C GLY A 26 1.51 5.60 -5.10
N TYR A 27 2.27 4.88 -5.93
CA TYR A 27 1.91 4.59 -7.32
C TYR A 27 0.69 3.67 -7.43
N HIS A 28 0.66 2.57 -6.67
CA HIS A 28 -0.41 1.57 -6.80
C HIS A 28 -1.63 1.85 -5.93
N CYS A 29 -1.45 2.43 -4.75
CA CYS A 29 -2.51 2.64 -3.76
C CYS A 29 -3.02 4.09 -3.71
N ALA A 30 -2.51 4.99 -4.58
CA ALA A 30 -3.05 6.34 -4.73
C ALA A 30 -4.60 6.40 -4.77
N PRO A 31 -5.32 5.51 -5.47
CA PRO A 31 -6.78 5.55 -5.49
C PRO A 31 -7.41 5.35 -4.10
N ALA A 32 -6.94 4.40 -3.29
CA ALA A 32 -7.42 4.19 -1.92
C ALA A 32 -6.99 5.33 -0.99
N ILE A 33 -5.75 5.81 -1.12
CA ILE A 33 -5.22 6.93 -0.35
C ILE A 33 -6.04 8.20 -0.61
N ARG A 34 -6.40 8.46 -1.87
CA ARG A 34 -7.25 9.59 -2.27
C ARG A 34 -8.75 9.37 -1.98
N GLY A 35 -9.15 8.20 -1.51
CA GLY A 35 -10.55 7.87 -1.21
C GLY A 35 -11.43 7.65 -2.43
N ILE A 36 -10.83 7.43 -3.61
CA ILE A 36 -11.52 7.10 -4.87
C ILE A 36 -11.93 5.62 -4.88
N LYS A 37 -11.04 4.74 -4.40
CA LYS A 37 -11.32 3.31 -4.19
C LYS A 37 -11.45 3.01 -2.70
N LEU A 38 -12.24 1.99 -2.38
CA LEU A 38 -12.39 1.49 -1.00
C LEU A 38 -11.09 0.87 -0.48
N SER A 39 -10.37 0.19 -1.37
CA SER A 39 -9.10 -0.49 -1.07
C SER A 39 -8.25 -0.69 -2.32
N ASN A 40 -6.97 -0.98 -2.07
CA ASN A 40 -5.99 -1.42 -3.05
C ASN A 40 -5.16 -2.57 -2.47
N LEU A 41 -4.85 -3.55 -3.30
CA LEU A 41 -3.97 -4.66 -2.96
C LEU A 41 -2.65 -4.46 -3.72
N VAL A 42 -1.52 -4.54 -3.01
CA VAL A 42 -0.20 -4.36 -3.60
C VAL A 42 0.76 -5.44 -3.14
N SER A 43 1.57 -5.93 -4.08
CA SER A 43 2.64 -6.89 -3.79
C SER A 43 3.93 -6.13 -3.50
N ILE A 44 4.52 -6.40 -2.34
CA ILE A 44 5.76 -5.79 -1.88
C ILE A 44 6.90 -6.81 -2.06
N PRO A 45 8.00 -6.45 -2.73
CA PRO A 45 9.19 -7.27 -2.85
C PRO A 45 9.72 -7.79 -1.50
N ARG A 46 10.28 -9.01 -1.48
CA ARG A 46 10.74 -9.67 -0.24
C ARG A 46 11.89 -8.93 0.44
N ASP A 47 12.77 -8.33 -0.34
CA ASP A 47 13.94 -7.57 0.12
C ASP A 47 13.57 -6.29 0.89
N MET A 48 12.30 -5.88 0.86
CA MET A 48 11.76 -4.74 1.60
C MET A 48 11.17 -5.10 2.99
N ASN A 49 11.67 -6.18 3.63
CA ASN A 49 11.09 -6.68 4.89
C ASN A 49 11.14 -5.69 6.06
N GLU A 50 12.18 -4.88 6.19
CA GLU A 50 12.26 -3.89 7.27
C GLU A 50 11.30 -2.73 7.01
N GLN A 51 11.25 -2.29 5.74
CA GLN A 51 10.40 -1.20 5.29
C GLN A 51 8.92 -1.54 5.44
N ILE A 52 8.51 -2.79 5.18
CA ILE A 52 7.12 -3.20 5.41
C ILE A 52 6.78 -3.20 6.91
N GLN A 53 7.71 -3.55 7.81
CA GLN A 53 7.44 -3.45 9.25
C GLN A 53 7.27 -1.99 9.67
N PHE A 54 8.09 -1.08 9.15
CA PHE A 54 7.91 0.35 9.34
C PHE A 54 6.53 0.83 8.88
N VAL A 55 6.08 0.41 7.69
CA VAL A 55 4.72 0.72 7.20
C VAL A 55 3.65 0.18 8.16
N LEU A 56 3.74 -1.08 8.57
CA LEU A 56 2.72 -1.69 9.44
C LEU A 56 2.62 -1.03 10.83
N ILE A 57 3.70 -0.43 11.32
CA ILE A 57 3.73 0.23 12.63
C ILE A 57 3.48 1.73 12.49
N GLU A 58 4.37 2.45 11.80
CA GLU A 58 4.38 3.91 11.78
C GLU A 58 3.28 4.48 10.88
N TYR A 59 2.96 3.84 9.74
CA TYR A 59 1.88 4.35 8.89
C TYR A 59 0.53 4.13 9.54
N ASN A 60 0.29 2.95 10.11
CA ASN A 60 -0.96 2.71 10.85
C ASN A 60 -1.09 3.67 12.03
N LYS A 61 -0.02 3.93 12.78
CA LYS A 61 -0.02 4.94 13.84
C LYS A 61 -0.41 6.34 13.31
N ALA A 62 0.11 6.74 12.16
CA ALA A 62 -0.14 8.07 11.58
C ALA A 62 -1.48 8.24 10.83
N PHE A 63 -2.05 7.15 10.29
CA PHE A 63 -3.16 7.20 9.35
C PHE A 63 -4.44 6.49 9.79
N ASN A 64 -4.41 5.63 10.82
CA ASN A 64 -5.61 4.96 11.31
C ASN A 64 -6.68 5.95 11.80
N GLU A 65 -6.27 7.02 12.49
CA GLU A 65 -7.18 8.09 12.92
C GLU A 65 -7.85 8.81 11.73
N LYS A 66 -7.23 8.78 10.55
CA LYS A 66 -7.76 9.31 9.28
C LYS A 66 -8.55 8.26 8.49
N GLY A 67 -8.75 7.08 9.07
CA GLY A 67 -9.51 5.97 8.50
C GLY A 67 -8.80 5.20 7.39
N LEU A 68 -7.48 5.33 7.24
CA LEU A 68 -6.68 4.61 6.23
C LEU A 68 -5.77 3.60 6.94
N PHE A 69 -5.89 2.33 6.55
CA PHE A 69 -5.25 1.20 7.21
C PHE A 69 -4.37 0.41 6.24
N PHE A 70 -3.28 -0.14 6.76
CA PHE A 70 -2.30 -0.96 6.06
C PHE A 70 -2.23 -2.33 6.74
N PHE A 71 -2.66 -3.38 6.03
CA PHE A 71 -2.81 -4.72 6.58
C PHE A 71 -2.10 -5.78 5.73
N GLU A 72 -1.18 -6.54 6.33
CA GLU A 72 -0.49 -7.64 5.64
C GLU A 72 -1.39 -8.89 5.57
N LEU A 73 -1.78 -9.27 4.36
CA LEU A 73 -2.66 -10.43 4.10
C LEU A 73 -1.91 -11.75 3.93
N CYS A 74 -0.78 -11.73 3.20
CA CYS A 74 0.10 -12.91 3.07
C CYS A 74 1.54 -12.52 3.32
N ARG A 75 2.21 -13.40 4.06
CA ARG A 75 3.66 -13.54 4.08
C ARG A 75 4.09 -14.78 3.28
N CYS A 76 4.44 -14.59 2.02
CA CYS A 76 4.78 -15.67 1.10
C CYS A 76 6.31 -15.67 0.81
N LYS A 77 6.90 -16.75 0.26
CA LYS A 77 8.37 -16.84 0.03
C LYS A 77 8.90 -15.76 -0.92
N ALA A 78 8.11 -15.34 -1.91
CA ALA A 78 8.52 -14.40 -2.96
C ALA A 78 8.16 -12.94 -2.68
N ARG A 79 7.10 -12.67 -1.89
CA ARG A 79 6.52 -11.34 -1.71
C ARG A 79 5.69 -11.24 -0.44
N ARG A 80 5.45 -10.00 0.01
CA ARG A 80 4.40 -9.66 0.97
C ARG A 80 3.20 -9.10 0.24
N LEU A 81 2.00 -9.40 0.71
CA LEU A 81 0.77 -8.87 0.12
C LEU A 81 0.16 -7.89 1.10
N LEU A 82 0.13 -6.61 0.73
CA LEU A 82 -0.37 -5.52 1.57
C LEU A 82 -1.72 -5.03 1.05
N LEU A 83 -2.72 -5.00 1.92
CA LEU A 83 -4.00 -4.37 1.70
C LEU A 83 -3.98 -2.96 2.29
N VAL A 84 -4.22 -1.96 1.46
CA VAL A 84 -4.42 -0.57 1.87
C VAL A 84 -5.88 -0.24 1.71
N PHE A 85 -6.58 0.16 2.78
CA PHE A 85 -8.03 0.32 2.73
C PHE A 85 -8.58 1.42 3.63
N ARG A 86 -9.76 1.92 3.25
CA ARG A 86 -10.55 2.89 4.00
C ARG A 86 -11.57 2.14 4.85
N GLU A 87 -11.31 2.01 6.15
CA GLU A 87 -12.04 1.08 7.02
C GLU A 87 -13.56 1.29 7.01
N LYS A 88 -14.01 2.53 7.25
CA LYS A 88 -15.45 2.86 7.23
C LYS A 88 -16.09 2.56 5.88
N GLN A 89 -15.51 3.06 4.78
CA GLN A 89 -16.10 2.91 3.45
C GLN A 89 -16.15 1.45 3.01
N LEU A 90 -15.07 0.69 3.26
CA LEU A 90 -15.03 -0.74 2.95
C LEU A 90 -16.07 -1.51 3.77
N ARG A 91 -16.13 -1.25 5.08
CA ARG A 91 -17.08 -1.89 6.00
C ARG A 91 -18.53 -1.60 5.63
N ASP A 92 -18.84 -0.37 5.28
CA ASP A 92 -20.19 0.04 4.89
C ASP A 92 -20.58 -0.59 3.55
N TYR A 93 -19.64 -0.68 2.59
CA TYR A 93 -19.86 -1.34 1.30
C TYR A 93 -20.12 -2.83 1.44
N VAL A 94 -19.28 -3.57 2.16
CA VAL A 94 -19.46 -5.03 2.31
C VAL A 94 -20.75 -5.39 3.04
N ARG A 95 -21.26 -4.50 3.90
CA ARG A 95 -22.53 -4.68 4.63
C ARG A 95 -23.78 -4.35 3.83
N GLN A 96 -23.65 -3.82 2.61
CA GLN A 96 -24.81 -3.59 1.76
C GLN A 96 -25.51 -4.92 1.48
N PRO A 97 -26.86 -5.00 1.58
CA PRO A 97 -27.59 -6.26 1.44
C PRO A 97 -27.27 -7.02 0.15
N ALA A 98 -27.11 -6.31 -0.97
CA ALA A 98 -26.75 -6.90 -2.25
C ALA A 98 -25.34 -7.52 -2.23
N VAL A 99 -24.36 -6.81 -1.65
CA VAL A 99 -22.98 -7.30 -1.53
C VAL A 99 -22.90 -8.49 -0.59
N MET A 100 -23.56 -8.43 0.58
CA MET A 100 -23.65 -9.56 1.50
C MET A 100 -24.30 -10.78 0.85
N THR A 101 -25.38 -10.59 0.08
CA THR A 101 -26.05 -11.68 -0.63
C THR A 101 -25.14 -12.32 -1.66
N PHE A 102 -24.41 -11.49 -2.42
CA PHE A 102 -23.40 -11.96 -3.36
C PHE A 102 -22.32 -12.76 -2.65
N LEU A 103 -21.71 -12.22 -1.60
CA LEU A 103 -20.63 -12.88 -0.85
C LEU A 103 -21.06 -14.24 -0.28
N LYS A 104 -22.26 -14.30 0.32
CA LYS A 104 -22.85 -15.55 0.85
C LYS A 104 -23.02 -16.62 -0.23
N ALA A 105 -23.39 -16.23 -1.45
CA ALA A 105 -23.53 -17.18 -2.55
C ALA A 105 -22.21 -17.88 -2.93
N TYR A 106 -21.07 -17.31 -2.57
CA TYR A 106 -19.73 -17.88 -2.77
C TYR A 106 -19.09 -18.42 -1.48
N GLY A 107 -19.84 -18.48 -0.37
CA GLY A 107 -19.36 -19.05 0.91
C GLY A 107 -18.62 -18.08 1.84
N TYR A 108 -18.78 -16.77 1.64
CA TYR A 108 -18.25 -15.72 2.52
C TYR A 108 -19.30 -15.15 3.49
#